data_AF-A0A453IK66-F1
#
_entry.id   AF-A0A453IK66-F1
#
_cell.length_a   1.000
_cell.length_b   1.000
_cell.length_c   1.000
_cell.angle_alpha   90.00
_cell.angle_beta   90.00
_cell.angle_gamma   90.00
#
_symmetry.space_group_name_H-M   'P 1'
#
loop_
_entity.id
_entity.type
_entity.pdbx_description
1 polymer ?
#
loop_
_entity_poly.entity_id
_entity_poly.type
_entity_poly.pdbx_seq_one_letter_code
_entity_poly.pdbx_strand_id
1 'polypeptide(L)' 'EERLVSIDDLISADEVFCTGTAVGVTPVSTITYQGTR' A
#
# COMPACT_ATOMS: atom_id res chain seq x y z
N GLU A 1 11.58 5.57 7.13
CA GLU A 1 11.59 7.04 7.33
C GLU A 1 10.29 7.61 6.77
N GLU A 2 9.88 8.78 7.24
CA GLU A 2 8.75 9.49 6.63
C GLU A 2 9.21 10.15 5.35
N ARG A 3 8.63 9.73 4.22
CA ARG A 3 8.92 10.26 2.90
C ARG A 3 7.72 10.09 1.97
N LEU A 4 7.74 10.81 0.85
CA LEU A 4 6.85 10.50 -0.27
C LEU A 4 7.19 9.12 -0.84
N VAL A 5 6.17 8.37 -1.19
CA VAL A 5 6.27 7.05 -1.82
C VAL A 5 5.63 7.16 -3.20
N SER A 6 6.41 6.82 -4.24
CA SER A 6 5.92 6.83 -5.62
C SER A 6 5.07 5.59 -5.90
N ILE A 7 4.36 5.57 -7.04
CA ILE A 7 3.64 4.36 -7.46
C ILE A 7 4.60 3.22 -7.83
N ASP A 8 5.77 3.54 -8.39
CA ASP A 8 6.77 2.54 -8.75
C ASP A 8 7.36 1.89 -7.49
N ASP A 9 7.62 2.69 -6.45
CA ASP A 9 8.05 2.19 -5.13
C ASP A 9 7.01 1.21 -4.59
N LEU A 10 5.73 1.57 -4.65
CA LEU A 10 4.61 0.77 -4.14
C LEU A 10 4.47 -0.56 -4.88
N ILE A 11 4.61 -0.55 -6.21
CA ILE A 11 4.54 -1.77 -7.05
C ILE A 11 5.72 -2.70 -6.78
N SER A 12 6.90 -2.14 -6.48
CA SER A 12 8.11 -2.91 -6.20
C SER A 12 8.23 -3.43 -4.77
N ALA A 13 7.31 -3.06 -3.89
CA ALA A 13 7.37 -3.42 -2.48
C ALA A 13 6.99 -4.89 -2.25
N ASP A 14 7.66 -5.54 -1.29
CA ASP A 14 7.33 -6.92 -0.89
C ASP A 14 5.98 -7.00 -0.14
N GLU A 15 5.60 -5.93 0.56
CA GLU A 15 4.36 -5.85 1.34
C GLU A 15 3.84 -4.41 1.46
N VAL A 16 2.51 -4.27 1.49
CA VAL A 16 1.80 -3.02 1.78
C VAL A 16 0.69 -3.29 2.79
N PHE A 17 0.58 -2.45 3.82
CA PHE A 17 -0.46 -2.55 4.84
C PHE A 17 -0.94 -1.17 5.28
N CYS A 18 -2.17 -1.13 5.77
CA CYS A 18 -2.74 0.03 6.46
C CYS A 18 -2.68 -0.20 7.97
N THR A 19 -2.62 0.89 8.74
CA THR A 19 -2.75 0.84 10.20
C THR A 19 -3.90 1.72 10.67
N GLY A 20 -4.49 1.39 11.81
CA GLY A 20 -5.56 2.20 12.40
C GLY A 20 -6.22 1.55 13.60
N THR A 21 -6.84 2.34 14.48
CA THR A 21 -7.42 1.85 15.75
C THR A 21 -8.45 0.73 15.56
N ALA A 22 -9.25 0.79 14.50
CA ALA A 22 -10.29 -0.21 14.24
C ALA A 22 -9.72 -1.55 13.76
N VAL A 23 -8.48 -1.58 13.25
CA VAL A 23 -7.96 -2.72 12.48
C VAL A 23 -6.52 -3.13 12.84
N GLY A 24 -5.81 -2.37 13.69
CA GLY A 24 -4.41 -2.61 14.02
C GLY A 24 -3.51 -2.45 12.80
N VAL A 25 -3.16 -3.58 12.18
CA VAL A 25 -2.44 -3.68 10.91
C VAL A 25 -3.31 -4.53 9.96
N THR A 26 -3.49 -4.08 8.72
CA THR A 26 -4.27 -4.82 7.72
C THR A 26 -3.54 -4.84 6.39
N PRO A 27 -3.26 -6.03 5.81
CA PRO A 27 -2.60 -6.13 4.52
C PRO A 27 -3.51 -5.59 3.40
N VAL A 28 -2.90 -4.94 2.42
CA VAL A 28 -3.60 -4.46 1.23
C VAL A 28 -3.53 -5.56 0.17
N SER A 29 -4.69 -6.12 -0.21
CA SER A 29 -4.75 -7.26 -1.13
C SER A 29 -4.79 -6.88 -2.61
N THR A 30 -5.19 -5.66 -2.95
CA THR A 30 -5.32 -5.21 -4.34
C THR A 30 -5.30 -3.69 -4.39
N ILE A 31 -4.68 -3.13 -5.43
CA ILE A 31 -4.67 -1.70 -5.71
C ILE A 31 -5.03 -1.50 -7.19
N THR A 32 -6.19 -0.87 -7.45
CA THR A 32 -6.57 -0.53 -8.82
C THR A 32 -5.92 0.80 -9.23
N TYR A 33 -5.08 0.78 -10.27
CA TYR A 33 -4.39 1.96 -10.80
C TYR A 33 -4.43 1.98 -12.33
N GLN A 34 -4.79 3.14 -12.92
CA GLN A 34 -4.97 3.31 -14.38
C GLN A 34 -5.84 2.24 -15.05
N GLY A 35 -6.90 1.81 -14.36
CA GLY A 35 -7.81 0.77 -14.86
C GLY A 35 -7.25 -0.65 -14.81
N THR A 36 -6.02 -0.83 -14.31
CA THR A 36 -5.43 -2.14 -14.01
C THR A 36 -5.67 -2.43 -12.54
N ARG A 37 -6.15 -3.64 -12.24
CA ARG A 37 -6.43 -4.11 -10.89
C ARG A 37 -5.27 -4.92 -10.35
#